data_AF-A0A965C4N8-F1
#
_entry.id   AF-A0A965C4N8-F1
#
_cell.length_a   1.000
_cell.length_b   1.000
_cell.length_c   1.000
_cell.angle_alpha   90.00
_cell.angle_beta   90.00
_cell.angle_gamma   90.00
#
_symmetry.space_group_name_H-M   'P 1'
#
loop_
_entity.id
_entity.type
_entity.pdbx_description
1 polymer ?
#
loop_
_entity_poly.entity_id
_entity_poly.type
_entity_poly.pdbx_seq_one_letter_code
_entity_poly.pdbx_strand_id
1 'polypeptide(L)'
;MDCTETISWYDANAPTLVNNYERLSAERVHGWVIDLLPNGGAAVLDVGAGSGRDAAWFASRGYSVVAVEPAQGMREAGMRLHPHAEVRWIDDEMPSLDRVKQLGLTFDFIMLSAVWMHLPAQARPWAMRTLISLLNPEGTLAISLRYGPPNENRPGMHAVSEVEVEQLSQVHAASVIRRAQSCDLERSQISWVQLAIRPTYSNASR
;
A
#
# COMPACT_ATOMS: atom_id res chain seq x y z
N MET A 1 14.33 -14.43 5.06
CA MET A 1 13.93 -13.54 6.17
C MET A 1 12.44 -13.58 6.25
N ASP A 2 11.97 -13.86 7.45
CA ASP A 2 10.57 -14.10 7.80
C ASP A 2 9.84 -12.76 7.99
N CYS A 3 8.56 -12.67 7.61
CA CYS A 3 7.76 -11.42 7.74
C CYS A 3 7.78 -10.88 9.18
N THR A 4 7.89 -11.79 10.16
CA THR A 4 7.97 -11.52 11.59
C THR A 4 9.12 -10.58 12.00
N GLU A 5 10.30 -10.69 11.38
CA GLU A 5 11.45 -9.84 11.73
C GLU A 5 11.26 -8.40 11.25
N THR A 6 10.63 -8.23 10.09
CA THR A 6 10.30 -6.90 9.54
C THR A 6 9.34 -6.18 10.48
N ILE A 7 8.24 -6.83 10.87
CA ILE A 7 7.19 -6.22 11.71
C ILE A 7 7.74 -5.84 13.08
N SER A 8 8.52 -6.73 13.69
CA SER A 8 9.17 -6.48 14.97
C SER A 8 10.08 -5.24 14.93
N TRP A 9 10.79 -5.02 13.81
CA TRP A 9 11.61 -3.83 13.64
C TRP A 9 10.77 -2.55 13.57
N TYR A 10 9.64 -2.55 12.87
CA TYR A 10 8.75 -1.39 12.82
C TYR A 10 8.17 -1.07 14.19
N ASP A 11 7.76 -2.09 14.94
CA ASP A 11 7.26 -1.92 16.31
C ASP A 11 8.31 -1.31 17.23
N ALA A 12 9.54 -1.85 17.21
CA ALA A 12 10.64 -1.34 18.02
C ALA A 12 11.03 0.11 17.67
N ASN A 13 10.78 0.55 16.43
CA ASN A 13 11.15 1.88 15.94
C ASN A 13 9.97 2.84 15.76
N ALA A 14 8.77 2.45 16.21
CA ALA A 14 7.54 3.17 15.94
C ALA A 14 7.58 4.68 16.32
N PRO A 15 8.08 5.10 17.50
CA PRO A 15 8.12 6.51 17.87
C PRO A 15 8.88 7.39 16.87
N THR A 16 10.01 6.89 16.35
CA THR A 16 10.83 7.61 15.37
C THR A 16 10.18 7.60 13.99
N LEU A 17 9.67 6.43 13.56
CA LEU A 17 9.07 6.27 12.24
C LEU A 17 7.80 7.10 12.07
N VAL A 18 6.93 7.09 13.09
CA VAL A 18 5.71 7.90 13.12
C VAL A 18 6.05 9.38 12.90
N ASN A 19 6.98 9.94 13.68
CA ASN A 19 7.40 11.33 13.51
C ASN A 19 7.93 11.61 12.11
N ASN A 20 8.72 10.71 11.53
CA ASN A 20 9.26 10.89 10.19
C ASN A 20 8.16 10.84 9.12
N TYR A 21 7.22 9.90 9.23
CA TYR A 21 6.16 9.70 8.25
C TYR A 21 5.16 10.87 8.26
N GLU A 22 4.84 11.41 9.43
CA GLU A 22 3.93 12.56 9.58
C GLU A 22 4.54 13.90 9.10
N ARG A 23 5.86 14.00 8.87
CA ARG A 23 6.49 15.23 8.34
C ARG A 23 6.14 15.54 6.89
N LEU A 24 5.77 14.53 6.11
CA LEU A 24 5.42 14.67 4.70
C LEU A 24 3.91 14.51 4.56
N SER A 25 3.23 15.46 3.90
CA SER A 25 1.79 15.31 3.65
C SER A 25 1.53 14.19 2.65
N ALA A 26 0.44 13.45 2.86
CA ALA A 26 -0.02 12.41 1.93
C ALA A 26 -0.22 12.97 0.51
N GLU A 27 -0.76 14.19 0.39
CA GLU A 27 -0.88 14.91 -0.89
C GLU A 27 0.45 15.02 -1.64
N ARG A 28 1.54 15.33 -0.93
CA ARG A 28 2.87 15.50 -1.52
C ARG A 28 3.48 14.16 -1.94
N VAL A 29 3.21 13.11 -1.17
CA VAL A 29 3.69 11.74 -1.46
C VAL A 29 2.91 11.14 -2.64
N HIS A 30 1.60 11.37 -2.67
CA HIS A 30 0.66 10.67 -3.56
C HIS A 30 0.11 11.52 -4.70
N GLY A 31 0.64 12.73 -4.91
CA GLY A 31 0.23 13.66 -5.98
C GLY A 31 0.15 13.02 -7.38
N TRP A 32 0.96 11.99 -7.64
CA TRP A 32 1.00 11.26 -8.90
C TRP A 32 -0.27 10.43 -9.22
N VAL A 33 -1.12 10.15 -8.23
CA VAL A 33 -2.32 9.30 -8.37
C VAL A 33 -3.62 10.00 -7.96
N ILE A 34 -3.58 11.27 -7.55
CA ILE A 34 -4.74 11.99 -6.99
C ILE A 34 -5.91 12.07 -7.97
N ASP A 35 -5.65 12.31 -9.25
CA ASP A 35 -6.67 12.37 -10.30
C ASP A 35 -7.23 11.00 -10.71
N LEU A 36 -6.66 9.91 -10.20
CA LEU A 36 -7.20 8.55 -10.34
C LEU A 36 -8.02 8.11 -9.13
N LEU A 37 -8.10 8.93 -8.08
CA LEU A 37 -8.93 8.62 -6.92
C LEU A 37 -10.42 8.62 -7.30
N PRO A 38 -11.21 7.68 -6.75
CA PRO A 38 -12.65 7.64 -6.99
C PRO A 38 -13.36 8.85 -6.38
N ASN A 39 -14.63 9.05 -6.75
CA ASN A 39 -15.47 10.05 -6.10
C ASN A 39 -15.67 9.74 -4.60
N GLY A 40 -16.00 10.75 -3.79
CA GLY A 40 -16.23 10.59 -2.35
C GLY A 40 -17.27 9.51 -2.02
N GLY A 41 -17.13 8.87 -0.86
CA GLY A 41 -17.94 7.73 -0.42
C GLY A 41 -17.46 6.35 -0.88
N ALA A 42 -16.41 6.29 -1.70
CA ALA A 42 -15.77 5.05 -2.12
C ALA A 42 -15.03 4.34 -0.97
N ALA A 43 -14.89 3.01 -1.11
CA ALA A 43 -14.15 2.17 -0.17
C ALA A 43 -12.66 2.12 -0.51
N VAL A 44 -11.81 2.45 0.45
CA VAL A 44 -10.35 2.46 0.30
C VAL A 44 -9.70 1.45 1.24
N LEU A 45 -8.72 0.70 0.74
CA LEU A 45 -7.84 -0.14 1.54
C LEU A 45 -6.44 0.45 1.55
N ASP A 46 -5.94 0.81 2.72
CA ASP A 46 -4.56 1.25 2.94
C ASP A 46 -3.75 0.10 3.56
N VAL A 47 -2.89 -0.54 2.77
CA VAL A 47 -2.12 -1.72 3.19
C VAL A 47 -0.73 -1.28 3.65
N GLY A 48 -0.37 -1.61 4.88
CA GLY A 48 0.83 -1.10 5.56
C GLY A 48 0.65 0.37 5.96
N ALA A 49 -0.49 0.68 6.60
CA ALA A 49 -0.94 2.04 6.91
C ALA A 49 0.02 2.80 7.85
N GLY A 50 0.93 2.12 8.55
CA GLY A 50 1.98 2.72 9.35
C GLY A 50 1.42 3.66 10.41
N SER A 51 1.80 4.94 10.34
CA SER A 51 1.34 5.98 11.27
C SER A 51 -0.10 6.42 11.02
N GLY A 52 -0.77 5.91 9.98
CA GLY A 52 -2.14 6.26 9.63
C GLY A 52 -2.28 7.55 8.82
N ARG A 53 -1.17 8.20 8.43
CA ARG A 53 -1.19 9.43 7.62
C ARG A 53 -2.05 9.30 6.36
N ASP A 54 -1.83 8.23 5.60
CA ASP A 54 -2.48 8.03 4.31
C ASP A 54 -3.96 7.65 4.52
N ALA A 55 -4.25 6.73 5.44
CA ALA A 55 -5.61 6.42 5.88
C ALA A 55 -6.40 7.66 6.33
N ALA A 56 -5.81 8.53 7.16
CA ALA A 56 -6.44 9.76 7.64
C ALA A 56 -6.70 10.75 6.50
N TRP A 57 -5.75 10.87 5.56
CA TRP A 57 -5.91 11.70 4.38
C TRP A 57 -7.07 11.22 3.49
N PHE A 58 -7.18 9.91 3.25
CA PHE A 58 -8.34 9.36 2.54
C PHE A 58 -9.64 9.62 3.30
N ALA A 59 -9.66 9.38 4.61
CA ALA A 59 -10.85 9.60 5.42
C ALA A 59 -11.30 11.08 5.41
N SER A 60 -10.37 12.02 5.44
CA SER A 60 -10.65 13.47 5.34
C SER A 60 -11.24 13.89 3.99
N ARG A 61 -11.10 13.06 2.96
CA ARG A 61 -11.71 13.22 1.63
C ARG A 61 -13.09 12.55 1.51
N GLY A 62 -13.60 11.99 2.60
CA GLY A 62 -14.91 11.35 2.65
C GLY A 62 -14.93 9.89 2.16
N TYR A 63 -13.79 9.21 2.16
CA TYR A 63 -13.73 7.77 1.91
C TYR A 63 -13.95 6.98 3.19
N SER A 64 -14.56 5.79 3.08
CA SER A 64 -14.54 4.80 4.15
C SER A 64 -13.29 3.93 3.99
N VAL A 65 -12.42 3.93 5.01
CA VAL A 65 -11.06 3.40 4.92
C VAL A 65 -10.89 2.17 5.80
N VAL A 66 -10.36 1.09 5.22
CA VAL A 66 -9.77 -0.02 5.97
C VAL A 66 -8.26 0.17 5.99
N ALA A 67 -7.69 0.40 7.17
CA ALA A 67 -6.26 0.59 7.38
C ALA A 67 -5.64 -0.69 7.96
N VAL A 68 -4.78 -1.34 7.19
CA VAL A 68 -4.09 -2.57 7.60
C VAL A 68 -2.68 -2.23 8.05
N GLU A 69 -2.34 -2.55 9.29
CA GLU A 69 -0.99 -2.40 9.80
C GLU A 69 -0.72 -3.53 10.81
N PRO A 70 0.21 -4.46 10.56
CA PRO A 70 0.50 -5.56 11.47
C PRO A 70 1.34 -5.15 12.69
N ALA A 71 2.17 -4.11 12.58
CA ALA A 71 3.01 -3.65 13.68
C ALA A 71 2.12 -2.94 14.73
N GLN A 72 1.95 -3.58 15.89
CA GLN A 72 1.04 -3.11 16.93
C GLN A 72 1.34 -1.67 17.39
N GLY A 73 2.62 -1.35 17.60
CA GLY A 73 3.06 -0.03 18.05
C GLY A 73 2.80 1.06 17.01
N MET A 74 2.99 0.76 15.73
CA MET A 74 2.63 1.67 14.63
C MET A 74 1.12 1.87 14.55
N ARG A 75 0.36 0.76 14.56
CA ARG A 75 -1.10 0.75 14.49
C ARG A 75 -1.73 1.54 15.65
N GLU A 76 -1.29 1.30 16.89
CA GLU A 76 -1.78 2.03 18.05
C GLU A 76 -1.41 3.52 18.00
N ALA A 77 -0.22 3.86 17.51
CA ALA A 77 0.17 5.25 17.31
C ALA A 77 -0.72 5.93 16.27
N GLY A 78 -1.02 5.26 15.16
CA GLY A 78 -1.91 5.76 14.13
C GLY A 78 -3.35 5.94 14.62
N MET A 79 -3.89 4.99 15.39
CA MET A 79 -5.21 5.13 16.02
C MET A 79 -5.28 6.35 16.96
N ARG A 80 -4.21 6.64 17.71
CA ARG A 80 -4.15 7.80 18.61
C ARG A 80 -4.02 9.13 17.87
N LEU A 81 -3.19 9.17 16.83
CA LEU A 81 -2.94 10.38 16.04
C LEU A 81 -4.13 10.75 15.16
N HIS A 82 -4.81 9.75 14.61
CA HIS A 82 -5.87 9.91 13.63
C HIS A 82 -7.15 9.20 14.08
N PRO A 83 -7.85 9.69 15.13
CA PRO A 83 -9.08 9.08 15.64
C PRO A 83 -10.28 9.40 14.75
N HIS A 84 -10.21 9.02 13.47
CA HIS A 84 -11.24 9.30 12.47
C HIS A 84 -12.24 8.14 12.39
N ALA A 85 -13.54 8.44 12.50
CA ALA A 85 -14.60 7.42 12.55
C ALA A 85 -14.67 6.55 11.28
N GLU A 86 -14.33 7.13 10.12
CA GLU A 86 -14.26 6.41 8.84
C GLU A 86 -13.05 5.49 8.67
N VAL A 87 -12.12 5.44 9.64
CA VAL A 87 -10.94 4.56 9.56
C VAL A 87 -11.15 3.33 10.44
N ARG A 88 -11.33 2.18 9.79
CA ARG A 88 -11.33 0.87 10.44
C ARG A 88 -9.94 0.26 10.38
N TRP A 89 -9.29 0.18 11.53
CA TRP A 89 -7.98 -0.45 11.66
C TRP A 89 -8.07 -1.98 11.77
N ILE A 90 -7.16 -2.68 11.10
CA ILE A 90 -7.06 -4.14 11.14
C ILE A 90 -5.61 -4.56 11.30
N ASP A 91 -5.39 -5.43 12.27
CA ASP A 91 -4.18 -6.22 12.44
C ASP A 91 -4.18 -7.37 11.44
N ASP A 92 -3.56 -7.17 10.29
CA ASP A 92 -3.46 -8.13 9.17
C ASP A 92 -2.20 -7.81 8.35
N GLU A 93 -1.82 -8.71 7.44
CA GLU A 93 -0.57 -8.55 6.68
C GLU A 93 -0.61 -9.16 5.28
N MET A 94 0.28 -8.63 4.44
CA MET A 94 0.59 -9.26 3.17
C MET A 94 1.48 -10.51 3.41
N PRO A 95 1.35 -11.57 2.59
CA PRO A 95 0.66 -11.60 1.29
C PRO A 95 -0.81 -12.05 1.34
N SER A 96 -1.35 -12.46 2.50
CA SER A 96 -2.64 -13.14 2.57
C SER A 96 -3.83 -12.20 2.78
N LEU A 97 -3.71 -11.18 3.63
CA LEU A 97 -4.81 -10.30 4.03
C LEU A 97 -6.08 -11.07 4.44
N ASP A 98 -5.91 -12.08 5.29
CA ASP A 98 -6.98 -13.04 5.61
C ASP A 98 -8.13 -12.39 6.38
N ARG A 99 -7.84 -11.46 7.30
CA ARG A 99 -8.88 -10.75 8.07
C ARG A 99 -9.61 -9.73 7.20
N VAL A 100 -8.93 -9.07 6.27
CA VAL A 100 -9.58 -8.20 5.27
C VAL A 100 -10.53 -9.03 4.39
N LYS A 101 -10.09 -10.19 3.90
CA LYS A 101 -10.94 -11.09 3.10
C LYS A 101 -12.19 -11.55 3.86
N GLN A 102 -12.07 -11.80 5.16
CA GLN A 102 -13.22 -12.18 6.01
C GLN A 102 -14.27 -11.08 6.15
N LEU A 103 -13.96 -9.82 5.82
CA LEU A 103 -14.96 -8.75 5.79
C LEU A 103 -15.96 -8.91 4.65
N GLY A 104 -15.63 -9.67 3.61
CA GLY A 104 -16.45 -9.79 2.40
C GLY A 104 -16.56 -8.47 1.62
N LEU A 105 -15.60 -7.57 1.78
CA LEU A 105 -15.53 -6.27 1.10
C LEU A 105 -14.58 -6.32 -0.10
N THR A 106 -14.88 -5.48 -1.08
CA THR A 106 -14.00 -5.11 -2.19
C THR A 106 -13.85 -3.58 -2.21
N PHE A 107 -12.78 -3.10 -2.84
CA PHE A 107 -12.33 -1.72 -2.71
C PHE A 107 -12.22 -1.02 -4.06
N ASP A 108 -12.62 0.25 -4.11
CA ASP A 108 -12.48 1.11 -5.28
C ASP A 108 -11.05 1.61 -5.44
N PHE A 109 -10.30 1.65 -4.33
CA PHE A 109 -8.90 2.02 -4.35
C PHE A 109 -8.11 1.23 -3.31
N ILE A 110 -6.96 0.68 -3.71
CA ILE A 110 -6.01 0.05 -2.79
C ILE A 110 -4.70 0.82 -2.87
N MET A 111 -4.24 1.31 -1.73
CA MET A 111 -2.91 1.90 -1.58
C MET A 111 -1.95 0.87 -1.00
N LEU A 112 -0.84 0.62 -1.70
CA LEU A 112 0.26 -0.23 -1.26
C LEU A 112 1.57 0.57 -1.32
N SER A 113 1.66 1.58 -0.46
CA SER A 113 2.80 2.50 -0.46
C SER A 113 3.95 1.96 0.38
N ALA A 114 5.13 1.79 -0.22
CA ALA A 114 6.35 1.38 0.48
C ALA A 114 6.26 0.03 1.23
N VAL A 115 5.40 -0.89 0.77
CA VAL A 115 5.24 -2.24 1.34
C VAL A 115 5.86 -3.32 0.48
N TRP A 116 5.82 -3.21 -0.86
CA TRP A 116 6.18 -4.32 -1.77
C TRP A 116 7.60 -4.85 -1.58
N MET A 117 8.56 -3.98 -1.25
CA MET A 117 9.95 -4.37 -0.97
C MET A 117 10.11 -5.25 0.27
N HIS A 118 9.10 -5.32 1.16
CA HIS A 118 9.12 -6.21 2.32
C HIS A 118 8.65 -7.62 2.00
N LEU A 119 8.12 -7.85 0.80
CA LEU A 119 7.70 -9.17 0.35
C LEU A 119 8.86 -9.89 -0.33
N PRO A 120 9.22 -11.10 0.12
CA PRO A 120 10.19 -11.92 -0.59
C PRO A 120 9.60 -12.36 -1.94
N ALA A 121 10.45 -12.55 -2.95
CA ALA A 121 10.02 -12.75 -4.34
C ALA A 121 8.99 -13.88 -4.50
N GLN A 122 9.14 -14.99 -3.76
CA GLN A 122 8.22 -16.13 -3.80
C GLN A 122 6.80 -15.82 -3.27
N ALA A 123 6.62 -14.79 -2.45
CA ALA A 123 5.32 -14.38 -1.92
C ALA A 123 4.57 -13.42 -2.85
N ARG A 124 5.30 -12.75 -3.77
CA ARG A 124 4.76 -11.69 -4.64
C ARG A 124 3.65 -12.16 -5.61
N PRO A 125 3.71 -13.37 -6.20
CA PRO A 125 2.59 -13.87 -7.00
C PRO A 125 1.29 -13.98 -6.20
N TRP A 126 1.37 -14.51 -4.97
CA TRP A 126 0.20 -14.63 -4.09
C TRP A 126 -0.31 -13.26 -3.63
N ALA A 127 0.61 -12.35 -3.29
CA ALA A 127 0.31 -10.97 -2.93
C ALA A 127 -0.45 -10.25 -4.05
N MET A 128 0.03 -10.31 -5.29
CA MET A 128 -0.64 -9.68 -6.43
C MET A 128 -2.04 -10.25 -6.63
N ARG A 129 -2.19 -11.58 -6.58
CA ARG A 129 -3.51 -12.24 -6.65
C ARG A 129 -4.46 -11.71 -5.58
N THR A 130 -4.00 -11.62 -4.33
CA THR A 130 -4.78 -11.11 -3.20
C THR A 130 -5.24 -9.67 -3.48
N LEU A 131 -4.32 -8.77 -3.85
CA LEU A 131 -4.63 -7.35 -4.09
C LEU A 131 -5.65 -7.18 -5.22
N ILE A 132 -5.44 -7.84 -6.37
CA ILE A 132 -6.36 -7.75 -7.50
C ILE A 132 -7.74 -8.35 -7.14
N SER A 133 -7.79 -9.44 -6.37
CA SER A 133 -9.07 -10.04 -5.94
C SER A 133 -9.88 -9.17 -4.99
N LEU A 134 -9.24 -8.21 -4.32
CA LEU A 134 -9.88 -7.26 -3.41
C LEU A 134 -10.34 -5.98 -4.13
N LEU A 135 -10.00 -5.79 -5.41
CA LEU A 135 -10.47 -4.64 -6.18
C LEU A 135 -11.91 -4.86 -6.67
N ASN A 136 -12.69 -3.78 -6.62
CA ASN A 136 -13.88 -3.63 -7.45
C ASN A 136 -13.49 -3.59 -8.93
N PRO A 137 -14.45 -3.79 -9.85
CA PRO A 137 -14.14 -3.82 -11.27
C PRO A 137 -13.38 -2.61 -11.81
N GLU A 138 -13.84 -1.40 -11.49
CA GLU A 138 -13.15 -0.18 -11.90
C GLU A 138 -12.11 0.29 -10.87
N GLY A 139 -11.83 -0.57 -9.88
CA GLY A 139 -10.94 -0.29 -8.78
C GLY A 139 -9.50 -0.09 -9.24
N THR A 140 -8.77 0.75 -8.52
CA THR A 140 -7.36 1.06 -8.82
C THR A 140 -6.46 0.60 -7.69
N LEU A 141 -5.43 -0.20 -8.01
CA LEU A 141 -4.31 -0.46 -7.12
C LEU A 141 -3.20 0.55 -7.41
N ALA A 142 -2.79 1.32 -6.40
CA ALA A 142 -1.61 2.16 -6.43
C ALA A 142 -0.48 1.51 -5.63
N ILE A 143 0.66 1.28 -6.27
CA ILE A 143 1.82 0.63 -5.67
C ILE A 143 3.07 1.49 -5.88
N SER A 144 3.92 1.59 -4.85
CA SER A 144 5.22 2.26 -4.95
C SER A 144 6.39 1.30 -4.68
N LEU A 145 7.42 1.42 -5.51
CA LEU A 145 8.60 0.56 -5.54
C LEU A 145 9.83 1.38 -5.19
N ARG A 146 10.56 0.95 -4.15
CA ARG A 146 11.77 1.61 -3.69
C ARG A 146 12.99 1.10 -4.45
N TYR A 147 13.69 1.99 -5.14
CA TYR A 147 14.98 1.74 -5.76
C TYR A 147 16.10 2.47 -5.01
N GLY A 148 17.29 1.87 -5.02
CA GLY A 148 18.47 2.38 -4.32
C GLY A 148 19.10 1.34 -3.40
N PRO A 149 20.21 1.67 -2.73
CA PRO A 149 20.93 0.72 -1.91
C PRO A 149 20.06 0.16 -0.77
N PRO A 150 20.33 -1.09 -0.34
CA PRO A 150 19.71 -1.64 0.86
C PRO A 150 20.05 -0.73 2.06
N ASN A 151 19.13 -0.67 3.02
CA ASN A 151 19.41 -0.02 4.28
C ASN A 151 19.91 -1.07 5.27
N GLU A 152 21.21 -1.05 5.57
CA GLU A 152 21.86 -2.02 6.48
C GLU A 152 21.22 -2.03 7.89
N ASN A 153 20.61 -0.92 8.31
CA ASN A 153 19.95 -0.78 9.60
C ASN A 153 18.46 -1.16 9.57
N ARG A 154 17.91 -1.52 8.41
CA ARG A 154 16.50 -1.91 8.22
C ARG A 154 16.44 -3.24 7.47
N PRO A 155 16.40 -4.37 8.19
CA PRO A 155 16.35 -5.69 7.57
C PRO A 155 15.03 -5.90 6.80
N GLY A 156 14.98 -6.98 6.02
CA GLY A 156 13.75 -7.38 5.32
C GLY A 156 13.37 -6.51 4.12
N MET A 157 14.34 -5.84 3.47
CA MET A 157 14.13 -5.22 2.17
C MET A 157 14.70 -6.07 1.05
N HIS A 158 13.85 -6.41 0.09
CA HIS A 158 14.16 -7.17 -1.11
C HIS A 158 14.21 -6.26 -2.33
N ALA A 159 15.06 -6.60 -3.30
CA ALA A 159 15.06 -5.93 -4.60
C ALA A 159 13.69 -6.02 -5.27
N VAL A 160 13.28 -4.95 -5.95
CA VAL A 160 11.99 -4.82 -6.62
C VAL A 160 12.18 -4.58 -8.11
N SER A 161 11.15 -4.90 -8.90
CA SER A 161 11.14 -4.72 -10.34
C SER A 161 9.75 -4.31 -10.82
N GLU A 162 9.65 -3.16 -11.48
CA GLU A 162 8.39 -2.74 -12.13
C GLU A 162 7.94 -3.74 -13.20
N VAL A 163 8.88 -4.40 -13.89
CA VAL A 163 8.60 -5.43 -14.90
C VAL A 163 7.98 -6.66 -14.24
N GLU A 164 8.46 -7.06 -13.06
CA GLU A 164 7.86 -8.16 -12.30
C GLU A 164 6.42 -7.81 -11.89
N VAL A 165 6.19 -6.60 -11.36
CA VAL A 165 4.86 -6.15 -10.96
C VAL A 165 3.90 -6.13 -12.15
N GLU A 166 4.34 -5.64 -13.30
CA GLU A 166 3.55 -5.64 -14.53
C GLU A 166 3.20 -7.06 -15.00
N GLN A 167 4.18 -7.97 -15.03
CA GLN A 167 3.96 -9.37 -15.41
C GLN A 167 2.97 -10.06 -14.47
N LEU A 168 3.14 -9.89 -13.15
CA LEU A 168 2.23 -10.46 -12.16
C LEU A 168 0.82 -9.88 -12.30
N SER A 169 0.69 -8.60 -12.63
CA SER A 169 -0.61 -7.97 -12.88
C SER A 169 -1.30 -8.62 -14.09
N GLN A 170 -0.56 -8.83 -15.19
CA GLN A 170 -1.08 -9.43 -16.42
C GLN A 170 -1.57 -10.87 -16.21
N VAL A 171 -0.86 -11.66 -15.40
CA VAL A 171 -1.27 -13.02 -15.01
C VAL A 171 -2.65 -13.04 -14.33
N HIS A 172 -3.02 -11.94 -13.67
CA HIS A 172 -4.30 -11.78 -12.99
C HIS A 172 -5.30 -10.89 -13.75
N ALA A 173 -5.15 -10.79 -15.07
CA ALA A 173 -6.00 -9.97 -15.94
C ALA A 173 -6.12 -8.53 -15.40
N ALA A 174 -4.97 -7.92 -15.10
CA ALA A 174 -4.85 -6.52 -14.73
C ALA A 174 -3.69 -5.87 -15.51
N SER A 175 -3.76 -4.57 -15.73
CA SER A 175 -2.76 -3.82 -16.50
C SER A 175 -2.36 -2.53 -15.81
N VAL A 176 -1.12 -2.12 -16.04
CA VAL A 176 -0.60 -0.83 -15.59
C VAL A 176 -1.18 0.27 -16.47
N ILE A 177 -1.98 1.16 -15.88
CA ILE A 177 -2.60 2.30 -16.57
C ILE A 177 -1.81 3.60 -16.40
N ARG A 178 -0.91 3.67 -15.41
CA ARG A 178 -0.04 4.81 -15.17
C ARG A 178 1.29 4.37 -14.60
N ARG A 179 2.34 5.05 -15.04
CA ARG A 179 3.69 4.98 -14.46
C ARG A 179 4.13 6.39 -14.08
N ALA A 180 4.73 6.52 -12.90
CA ALA A 180 5.39 7.72 -12.46
C ALA A 180 6.74 7.36 -11.84
N GLN A 181 7.64 8.34 -11.80
CA GLN A 181 8.92 8.20 -11.14
C GLN A 181 9.24 9.48 -10.38
N SER A 182 9.88 9.34 -9.23
CA SER A 182 10.28 10.46 -8.41
C SER A 182 11.55 10.15 -7.62
N CYS A 183 12.31 11.18 -7.29
CA CYS A 183 13.33 11.06 -6.25
C CYS A 183 12.63 10.97 -4.89
N ASP A 184 13.25 10.27 -3.94
CA ASP A 184 12.78 10.32 -2.56
C ASP A 184 12.87 11.75 -2.01
N LEU A 185 11.87 12.12 -1.21
CA LEU A 185 11.72 13.50 -0.73
C LEU A 185 12.77 13.90 0.32
N GLU A 186 13.43 12.93 0.96
CA GLU A 186 14.43 13.17 2.00
C GLU A 186 15.81 12.54 1.68
N ARG A 187 15.86 11.50 0.84
CA ARG A 187 17.07 10.67 0.61
C ARG A 187 17.50 10.67 -0.85
N SER A 188 18.54 11.43 -1.19
CA SER A 188 19.00 11.62 -2.58
C SER A 188 19.43 10.34 -3.31
N GLN A 189 19.84 9.29 -2.59
CA GLN A 189 20.24 8.00 -3.14
C GLN A 189 19.06 7.04 -3.40
N ILE A 190 17.85 7.41 -3.00
CA ILE A 190 16.63 6.61 -3.16
C ILE A 190 15.75 7.25 -4.22
N SER A 191 15.20 6.40 -5.07
CA SER A 191 14.17 6.78 -6.04
C SER A 191 12.98 5.84 -5.94
N TRP A 192 11.86 6.30 -6.47
CA TRP A 192 10.60 5.59 -6.45
C TRP A 192 10.08 5.44 -7.87
N VAL A 193 9.60 4.25 -8.18
CA VAL A 193 8.69 4.02 -9.29
C VAL A 193 7.31 3.79 -8.70
N GLN A 194 6.30 4.43 -9.28
CA GLN A 194 4.91 4.26 -8.90
C GLN A 194 4.08 3.76 -10.07
N LEU A 195 3.21 2.79 -9.79
CA LEU A 195 2.34 2.18 -10.79
C LEU A 195 0.89 2.26 -10.30
N ALA A 196 -0.01 2.68 -11.20
CA ALA A 196 -1.45 2.47 -11.00
C ALA A 196 -1.90 1.32 -11.91
N ILE A 197 -2.59 0.34 -11.32
CA ILE A 197 -3.00 -0.91 -11.94
C ILE A 197 -4.50 -1.06 -11.84
N ARG A 198 -5.16 -1.53 -12.91
CA ARG A 198 -6.60 -1.83 -12.92
C ARG A 198 -6.88 -3.22 -13.49
N PRO A 199 -7.96 -3.90 -13.05
CA PRO A 199 -8.46 -5.09 -13.72
C PRO A 199 -8.78 -4.79 -15.19
N THR A 200 -8.40 -5.70 -16.08
CA THR A 200 -8.77 -5.69 -17.48
C THR A 200 -10.01 -6.55 -17.66
N TYR A 201 -11.12 -5.93 -18.03
CA TYR A 201 -12.27 -6.67 -18.53
C TYR A 201 -12.05 -6.99 -20.00
N SER A 202 -12.03 -8.27 -20.36
CA SER A 202 -12.37 -8.64 -21.71
C SER A 202 -13.85 -8.32 -21.91
N ASN A 203 -14.15 -7.34 -22.75
CA ASN A 203 -15.45 -7.33 -23.41
C ASN A 203 -15.50 -8.59 -24.27
N ALA A 204 -15.97 -9.71 -23.71
CA ALA A 204 -16.54 -10.78 -24.50
C ALA A 204 -17.82 -10.21 -25.11
N SER A 205 -17.65 -9.55 -26.25
CA SER A 205 -18.74 -9.05 -27.08
C SER A 205 -19.72 -10.19 -27.34
N ARG A 206 -21.00 -9.89 -27.08
CA ARG A 206 -22.15 -10.64 -27.59
C ARG A 206 -22.12 -10.72 -29.10
#